data_AF-A0A357CP09-F1
#
_entry.id   AF-A0A357CP09-F1
#
_cell.length_a   1.000
_cell.length_b   1.000
_cell.length_c   1.000
_cell.angle_alpha   90.00
_cell.angle_beta   90.00
_cell.angle_gamma   90.00
#
_symmetry.space_group_name_H-M   'P 1'
#
loop_
_entity.id
_entity.type
_entity.pdbx_description
1 polymer ?
#
loop_
_entity_poly.entity_id
_entity_poly.type
_entity_poly.pdbx_seq_one_letter_code
_entity_poly.pdbx_strand_id
1 'polypeptide(L)' 'ANFRKSQTLHKLIIEINRLEEEGDDLFVKATRELFVNEKDPVQIMAWRETLDYLEKCCDACEEVSEVIESVMMKNS' A
#
# COMPACT_ATOMS: atom_id res chain seq x y z
N ALA A 1 -9.24 27.24 -5.88
CA ALA A 1 -8.78 26.97 -4.49
C ALA A 1 -7.28 26.71 -4.53
N ASN A 2 -6.49 27.24 -3.57
CA ASN A 2 -5.03 27.09 -3.54
C ASN A 2 -4.63 25.80 -2.82
N PHE A 3 -4.74 24.65 -3.50
CA PHE A 3 -4.49 23.34 -2.92
C PHE A 3 -3.02 23.11 -2.54
N ARG A 4 -2.08 23.82 -3.18
CA ARG A 4 -0.63 23.75 -2.91
C ARG A 4 -0.24 24.06 -1.46
N LYS A 5 -1.09 24.74 -0.69
CA LYS A 5 -0.85 25.07 0.73
C LYS A 5 -1.67 24.23 1.71
N SER A 6 -2.38 23.22 1.24
CA SER A 6 -3.19 22.37 2.11
C SER A 6 -2.29 21.45 2.95
N GLN A 7 -1.93 21.92 4.15
CA GLN A 7 -1.15 21.13 5.11
C GLN A 7 -1.87 19.83 5.49
N THR A 8 -3.20 19.82 5.49
CA THR A 8 -3.99 18.62 5.79
C THR A 8 -3.81 17.56 4.72
N LEU A 9 -3.90 17.92 3.43
CA LEU A 9 -3.73 16.96 2.33
C LEU A 9 -2.32 16.39 2.32
N HIS A 10 -1.31 17.24 2.51
CA HIS A 10 0.08 16.78 2.56
C HIS A 10 0.33 15.78 3.72
N LYS A 11 -0.25 16.03 4.90
CA LYS A 11 -0.17 15.08 6.03
C LYS A 11 -0.86 13.75 5.73
N LEU A 12 -2.00 13.76 5.03
CA LEU A 12 -2.71 12.55 4.66
C LEU A 12 -1.93 11.73 3.62
N ILE A 13 -1.28 12.37 2.65
CA ILE A 13 -0.42 11.69 1.66
C ILE A 13 0.75 11.01 2.37
N ILE A 14 1.44 11.71 3.27
CA ILE A 14 2.54 11.12 4.07
C ILE A 14 2.05 9.91 4.89
N GLU A 15 0.86 10.00 5.48
CA GLU A 15 0.31 8.89 6.27
C GLU A 15 -0.08 7.69 5.40
N ILE A 16 -0.58 7.90 4.18
CA ILE A 16 -0.87 6.81 3.24
C ILE A 16 0.43 6.10 2.85
N ASN A 17 1.48 6.84 2.48
CA ASN A 17 2.77 6.23 2.13
C ASN A 17 3.36 5.46 3.32
N ARG A 18 3.25 5.99 4.55
CA ARG A 18 3.69 5.27 5.76
C ARG A 18 2.96 3.95 5.96
N LEU A 19 1.65 3.91 5.67
CA LEU A 19 0.84 2.71 5.81
C LEU A 19 1.09 1.69 4.69
N GLU A 20 1.38 2.15 3.47
CA GLU A 20 1.82 1.31 2.36
C GLU A 20 3.18 0.68 2.67
N GLU A 21 4.18 1.45 3.12
CA GLU A 21 5.49 0.93 3.52
C GLU A 21 5.36 -0.15 4.62
N GLU A 22 4.45 0.03 5.57
CA GLU A 22 4.14 -1.00 6.58
C GLU A 22 3.46 -2.24 5.99
N GLY A 23 2.61 -2.05 4.97
CA GLY A 23 1.95 -3.09 4.19
C GLY A 23 2.95 -3.98 3.45
N ASP A 24 3.83 -3.38 2.66
CA ASP A 24 4.92 -4.03 1.93
C ASP A 24 5.79 -4.89 2.85
N ASP A 25 6.19 -4.29 3.97
CA ASP A 25 7.02 -4.94 4.98
C ASP A 25 6.33 -6.17 5.58
N LEU A 26 5.01 -6.08 5.80
CA LEU A 26 4.19 -7.17 6.30
C LEU A 26 4.00 -8.25 5.23
N PHE A 27 3.75 -7.86 3.97
CA PHE A 27 3.59 -8.77 2.85
C PHE A 27 4.84 -9.63 2.65
N VAL A 28 6.03 -9.02 2.65
CA VAL A 28 7.31 -9.74 2.53
C VAL A 28 7.50 -10.72 3.69
N LYS A 29 7.26 -10.28 4.92
CA LYS A 29 7.40 -11.13 6.13
C LYS A 29 6.42 -12.30 6.10
N ALA A 30 5.14 -12.05 5.83
CA ALA A 30 4.08 -13.05 5.81
C ALA A 30 4.28 -14.04 4.66
N THR A 31 4.65 -13.57 3.46
CA THR A 31 4.95 -14.44 2.32
C THR A 31 6.12 -15.36 2.62
N ARG A 32 7.20 -14.82 3.21
CA ARG A 32 8.34 -15.64 3.63
C ARG A 32 7.93 -16.69 4.66
N GLU A 33 7.16 -16.30 5.67
CA GLU A 33 6.69 -17.20 6.71
C GLU A 33 5.83 -18.34 6.14
N LEU A 34 4.92 -18.01 5.21
CA LEU A 34 4.07 -18.97 4.51
C LEU A 34 4.91 -20.05 3.80
N PHE A 35 5.88 -19.66 2.98
CA PHE A 35 6.68 -20.61 2.21
C PHE A 35 7.67 -21.42 3.08
N VAL A 36 8.12 -20.87 4.20
CA VAL A 36 9.02 -21.58 5.13
C VAL A 36 8.25 -22.64 5.94
N ASN A 37 7.09 -22.28 6.49
CA ASN A 37 6.42 -23.08 7.50
C ASN A 37 5.30 -23.97 6.95
N GLU A 38 4.55 -23.53 5.94
CA GLU A 38 3.47 -24.33 5.37
C GLU A 38 4.01 -25.39 4.40
N LYS A 39 3.30 -26.53 4.32
CA LYS A 39 3.61 -27.66 3.44
C LYS A 39 2.41 -28.11 2.62
N ASP A 40 1.19 -27.78 3.04
CA ASP A 40 -0.01 -28.01 2.25
C ASP A 40 -0.06 -27.03 1.06
N PRO A 41 0.05 -27.52 -0.19
CA PRO A 41 0.02 -26.66 -1.37
C PRO A 41 -1.30 -25.89 -1.52
N VAL A 42 -2.43 -26.44 -1.04
CA VAL A 42 -3.73 -25.76 -1.11
C VAL A 42 -3.73 -24.54 -0.18
N GLN A 43 -3.17 -24.67 1.03
CA GLN A 43 -3.01 -23.57 1.97
C GLN A 43 -2.03 -22.52 1.43
N ILE A 44 -0.90 -22.94 0.86
CA ILE A 44 0.07 -22.02 0.25
C ILE A 44 -0.60 -21.20 -0.85
N MET A 45 -1.38 -21.83 -1.73
CA MET A 45 -2.08 -21.12 -2.81
C MET A 45 -3.10 -20.12 -2.26
N ALA A 46 -3.95 -20.54 -1.32
CA ALA A 46 -4.99 -19.70 -0.75
C ALA A 46 -4.42 -18.47 -0.01
N TRP A 47 -3.39 -18.68 0.82
CA TRP A 47 -2.76 -17.59 1.56
C TRP A 47 -1.94 -16.67 0.67
N ARG A 48 -1.21 -17.21 -0.30
CA ARG A 48 -0.48 -16.39 -1.27
C ARG A 48 -1.43 -15.45 -2.01
N GLU A 49 -2.55 -15.97 -2.51
CA GLU A 49 -3.53 -15.17 -3.24
C GLU A 49 -4.19 -14.12 -2.32
N THR A 50 -4.47 -14.47 -1.07
CA THR A 50 -5.01 -13.53 -0.08
C THR A 50 -4.03 -12.39 0.21
N LEU A 51 -2.75 -12.71 0.46
CA LEU A 51 -1.70 -11.71 0.70
C LEU A 51 -1.50 -10.80 -0.52
N ASP A 52 -1.53 -11.37 -1.73
CA ASP A 52 -1.43 -10.61 -2.98
C ASP A 52 -2.60 -9.64 -3.18
N TYR A 53 -3.83 -10.02 -2.82
CA TYR A 53 -4.97 -9.09 -2.84
C TYR A 53 -4.89 -7.99 -1.78
N LEU A 54 -4.32 -8.29 -0.61
CA LEU A 54 -4.10 -7.28 0.43
C LEU A 54 -3.08 -6.25 -0.03
N GLU A 55 -1.96 -6.69 -0.60
CA GLU A 55 -0.93 -5.79 -1.14
C GLU A 55 -1.51 -4.87 -2.22
N LYS A 56 -2.19 -5.44 -3.21
CA LYS A 56 -2.85 -4.65 -4.27
C LYS A 56 -3.82 -3.61 -3.74
N CYS A 57 -4.44 -3.85 -2.58
CA CYS A 57 -5.30 -2.88 -1.94
C CYS A 57 -4.50 -1.71 -1.34
N CYS A 58 -3.34 -1.99 -0.73
CA CYS A 58 -2.40 -0.98 -0.24
C CYS A 58 -1.85 -0.14 -1.39
N ASP A 59 -1.31 -0.78 -2.44
CA ASP A 59 -0.80 -0.12 -3.65
C ASP A 59 -1.85 0.80 -4.27
N ALA A 60 -3.10 0.33 -4.38
CA ALA A 60 -4.18 1.14 -4.94
C ALA A 60 -4.46 2.41 -4.12
N CYS A 61 -4.24 2.37 -2.80
CA CYS A 61 -4.37 3.56 -1.96
C CYS A 61 -3.19 4.52 -2.17
N GLU A 62 -1.98 4.00 -2.34
CA GLU A 62 -0.78 4.76 -2.68
C GLU A 62 -0.93 5.45 -4.04
N GLU A 63 -1.29 4.72 -5.10
CA GLU A 63 -1.48 5.29 -6.46
C GLU A 63 -2.47 6.46 -6.45
N VAL A 64 -3.58 6.33 -5.72
CA VAL A 64 -4.55 7.43 -5.57
C VAL A 64 -3.91 8.63 -4.88
N SER A 65 -3.09 8.42 -3.86
CA SER A 65 -2.39 9.48 -3.14
C SER A 65 -1.37 10.21 -4.03
N GLU A 66 -0.63 9.47 -4.87
CA GLU A 66 0.31 10.04 -5.84
C GLU A 66 -0.40 10.89 -6.90
N VAL A 67 -1.55 10.43 -7.39
CA VAL A 67 -2.37 11.18 -8.34
C VAL A 67 -2.85 12.49 -7.70
N ILE A 68 -3.32 12.44 -6.45
CA ILE A 68 -3.73 13.63 -5.71
C ILE A 68 -2.54 14.60 -5.56
N GLU A 69 -1.36 14.09 -5.19
CA GLU A 69 -0.16 14.91 -5.06
C GLU A 69 0.23 15.57 -6.38
N SER A 70 0.22 14.82 -7.49
CA SER A 70 0.49 15.31 -8.84
C SER A 70 -0.45 16.44 -9.25
N VAL A 71 -1.76 16.29 -8.97
CA VAL A 71 -2.76 17.33 -9.23
C VAL A 71 -2.51 18.57 -8.36
N MET A 72 -2.17 18.39 -7.09
CA MET A 72 -1.83 19.48 -6.18
C MET A 72 -0.62 20.29 -6.64
N MET A 73 0.41 19.63 -7.19
CA MET A 73 1.58 20.31 -7.74
C MET A 73 1.25 21.09 -9.02
N LYS A 74 0.43 20.52 -9.92
CA LYS A 74 0.07 21.10 -11.22
C LYS A 74 -0.93 22.25 -11.12
N ASN A 75 -1.83 22.25 -10.12
CA ASN A 75 -2.83 23.30 -9.90
C ASN A 75 -2.25 24.47 -9.08
N SER A 76 -1.12 24.97 -9.58
CA SER A 76 -0.38 26.13 -9.08
C SER A 76 -0.84 27.43 -9.73
#